data_AF-A0A2T4VT05-F1
#
_entry.id   AF-A0A2T4VT05-F1
#
_cell.length_a   1.000
_cell.length_b   1.000
_cell.length_c   1.000
_cell.angle_alpha   90.00
_cell.angle_beta   90.00
_cell.angle_gamma   90.00
#
_symmetry.space_group_name_H-M   'P 1'
#
loop_
_entity.id
_entity.type
_entity.pdbx_description
1 polymer ?
#
loop_
_entity_poly.entity_id
_entity_poly.type
_entity_poly.pdbx_seq_one_letter_code
_entity_poly.pdbx_strand_id
1 'polypeptide(L)'
;MVSKMGVSQIRAQLVQAVKEGDEAGARSLIPQLGAGPRQVRAVLEVMLADADSLVRQAAAFGLGELGGVASARRLEQQLAIEESRGDHDGAAVIEDITQALGRIKGGIARAGLVRRLERLARGTPERSEVNELACVLWKQRHPDLLPSVRRSLETLSLPEPHGLHGLWVLLEKSPVELAAWARDPTVSLCHKTRALAVLAEDVPDTLVPVLPAFISAAEPLSEQLLMQDREALYFYDNLFRLLLRHRERLFVSFPQTARESLRTAARRMITATFPNASPQAASVLEIAGRPEDAAFLEAHAPEYPVLAKVFHDAARVLRNLH
;
A
#
# COMPACT_ATOMS: atom_id res chain seq x y z
N MET A 1 11.94 33.78 18.73
CA MET A 1 10.59 34.38 18.77
C MET A 1 9.64 33.38 18.13
N VAL A 2 8.89 32.61 18.92
CA VAL A 2 7.83 31.73 18.41
C VAL A 2 6.55 32.55 18.40
N SER A 3 5.96 32.76 17.23
CA SER A 3 4.62 33.34 17.13
C SER A 3 3.66 32.45 17.91
N LYS A 4 2.99 33.01 18.94
CA LYS A 4 1.82 32.37 19.57
C LYS A 4 0.68 32.35 18.55
N MET A 5 0.77 31.48 17.55
CA MET A 5 -0.42 31.05 16.82
C MET A 5 -1.34 30.40 17.87
N GLY A 6 -2.60 30.82 17.90
CA GLY A 6 -3.58 30.21 18.79
C GLY A 6 -3.85 28.76 18.37
N VAL A 7 -4.25 27.91 19.32
CA VAL A 7 -4.59 26.49 19.04
C VAL A 7 -5.60 26.37 17.90
N SER A 8 -6.57 27.27 17.79
CA SER A 8 -7.54 27.29 16.68
C SER A 8 -6.90 27.50 15.30
N GLN A 9 -5.85 28.32 15.21
CA GLN A 9 -5.13 28.54 13.96
C GLN A 9 -4.30 27.31 13.57
N ILE A 10 -3.67 26.66 14.56
CA ILE A 10 -2.92 25.41 14.34
C ILE A 10 -3.87 24.30 13.89
N ARG A 11 -5.07 24.20 14.48
CA ARG A 11 -6.13 23.28 14.03
C ARG A 11 -6.48 23.51 12.56
N ALA A 12 -6.72 24.76 12.16
CA ALA A 12 -7.06 25.07 10.77
C ALA A 12 -5.93 24.71 9.79
N GLN A 13 -4.67 24.98 10.15
CA GLN A 13 -3.52 24.60 9.34
C GLN A 13 -3.35 23.07 9.25
N LEU A 14 -3.60 22.35 10.35
CA LEU A 14 -3.54 20.89 10.36
C LEU A 14 -4.59 20.31 9.41
N VAL A 15 -5.81 20.83 9.44
CA VAL A 15 -6.89 20.42 8.52
C VAL A 15 -6.50 20.70 7.07
N GLN A 16 -5.92 21.88 6.79
CA GLN A 16 -5.49 22.22 5.44
C GLN A 16 -4.36 21.31 4.94
N ALA A 17 -3.35 21.04 5.78
CA ALA A 17 -2.25 20.16 5.41
C ALA A 17 -2.74 18.73 5.11
N VAL A 18 -3.66 18.20 5.92
CA VAL A 18 -4.26 16.88 5.67
C VAL A 18 -5.08 16.87 4.38
N LYS A 19 -5.89 17.90 4.13
CA LYS A 19 -6.65 18.06 2.88
C LYS A 19 -5.75 18.09 1.63
N GLU A 20 -4.58 18.70 1.74
CA GLU A 20 -3.60 18.80 0.66
C GLU A 20 -2.72 17.56 0.53
N GLY A 21 -2.84 16.58 1.44
CA GLY A 21 -1.98 15.40 1.49
C GLY A 21 -0.55 15.69 1.99
N ASP A 22 -0.30 16.87 2.57
CA ASP A 22 0.98 17.23 3.19
C ASP A 22 1.12 16.58 4.58
N GLU A 23 1.37 15.28 4.62
CA GLU A 23 1.57 14.53 5.88
C GLU A 23 2.76 15.08 6.69
N ALA A 24 3.81 15.60 6.03
CA ALA A 24 4.99 16.12 6.70
C ALA A 24 4.68 17.44 7.42
N GLY A 25 4.00 18.35 6.74
CA GLY A 25 3.47 19.59 7.33
C GLY A 25 2.48 19.29 8.45
N ALA A 26 1.51 18.40 8.22
CA ALA A 26 0.55 17.97 9.23
C ALA A 26 1.25 17.42 10.49
N ARG A 27 2.24 16.54 10.34
CA ARG A 27 3.02 15.97 11.46
C ARG A 27 3.75 17.06 12.26
N SER A 28 4.29 18.07 11.59
CA SER A 28 5.00 19.17 12.25
C SER A 28 4.10 20.07 13.12
N LEU A 29 2.79 20.09 12.85
CA LEU A 29 1.80 20.90 13.57
C LEU A 29 1.29 20.24 14.85
N ILE A 30 1.29 18.90 14.92
CA ILE A 30 0.71 18.15 16.05
C ILE A 30 1.31 18.55 17.41
N PRO A 31 2.64 18.65 17.60
CA PRO A 31 3.21 19.05 18.88
C PRO A 31 2.83 20.47 19.30
N GLN A 32 2.39 21.30 18.36
CA GLN A 32 2.04 22.71 18.60
C GLN A 32 0.60 22.86 19.14
N LEU A 33 -0.24 21.81 19.08
CA LEU A 33 -1.62 21.83 19.57
C LEU A 33 -1.74 21.94 21.09
N GLY A 34 -0.66 21.72 21.85
CA GLY A 34 -0.68 21.85 23.31
C GLY A 34 0.71 21.71 23.94
N ALA A 35 0.84 22.06 25.21
CA ALA A 35 2.12 22.04 25.92
C ALA A 35 2.66 20.63 26.22
N GLY A 36 1.93 19.59 25.85
CA GLY A 36 2.36 18.20 25.98
C GLY A 36 1.32 17.19 25.49
N PRO A 37 1.68 15.88 25.46
CA PRO A 37 0.87 14.83 24.83
C PRO A 37 -0.58 14.75 25.32
N ARG A 38 -0.83 15.02 26.61
CA ARG A 38 -2.19 15.00 27.18
C ARG A 38 -3.07 16.13 26.63
N GLN A 39 -2.51 17.34 26.50
CA GLN A 39 -3.25 18.49 25.97
C GLN A 39 -3.46 18.36 24.47
N VAL A 40 -2.43 17.94 23.73
CA VAL A 40 -2.53 17.62 22.30
C VAL A 40 -3.63 16.60 22.07
N ARG A 41 -3.64 15.49 22.83
CA ARG A 41 -4.69 14.48 22.73
C ARG A 41 -6.08 15.04 23.01
N ALA A 42 -6.25 15.85 24.05
CA ALA A 42 -7.55 16.43 24.40
C ALA A 42 -8.09 17.32 23.25
N VAL A 43 -7.22 18.09 22.59
CA VAL A 43 -7.62 18.90 21.41
C VAL A 43 -8.06 18.01 20.25
N LEU A 44 -7.30 16.95 19.95
CA LEU A 44 -7.63 16.00 18.89
C LEU A 44 -8.92 15.21 19.19
N GLU A 45 -9.15 14.83 20.45
CA GLU A 45 -10.37 14.16 20.91
C GLU A 45 -11.62 15.03 20.70
N VAL A 46 -11.50 16.35 20.91
CA VAL A 46 -12.57 17.32 20.60
C VAL A 46 -12.80 17.40 19.09
N MET A 47 -11.73 17.45 18.29
CA MET A 47 -11.84 17.48 16.83
C MET A 47 -12.52 16.23 16.25
N LEU A 48 -12.39 15.05 16.88
CA LEU A 48 -13.11 13.85 16.46
C LEU A 48 -14.64 13.95 16.59
N ALA A 49 -15.15 14.88 17.40
CA ALA A 49 -16.60 15.10 17.54
C ALA A 49 -17.13 16.19 16.60
N ASP A 50 -16.26 16.78 15.77
CA ASP A 50 -16.63 17.86 14.87
C ASP A 50 -17.58 17.37 13.76
N ALA A 51 -18.45 18.27 13.28
CA ALA A 51 -19.39 17.99 12.22
C ALA A 51 -18.67 17.84 10.87
N ASP A 52 -17.59 18.60 10.66
CA ASP A 52 -16.78 18.54 9.45
C ASP A 52 -15.91 17.26 9.41
N SER A 53 -16.07 16.47 8.35
CA SER A 53 -15.31 15.23 8.14
C SER A 53 -13.81 15.50 8.01
N LEU A 54 -13.38 16.60 7.40
CA LEU A 54 -11.97 16.96 7.28
C LEU A 54 -11.34 17.26 8.65
N VAL A 55 -12.11 17.84 9.57
CA VAL A 55 -11.65 18.06 10.96
C VAL A 55 -11.47 16.72 11.68
N ARG A 56 -12.38 15.77 11.48
CA ARG A 56 -12.27 14.41 12.05
C ARG A 56 -11.11 13.60 11.45
N GLN A 57 -10.90 13.68 10.13
CA GLN A 57 -9.75 13.09 9.43
C GLN A 57 -8.42 13.60 10.00
N ALA A 58 -8.30 14.93 10.13
CA ALA A 58 -7.09 15.54 10.66
C ALA A 58 -6.82 15.15 12.13
N ALA A 59 -7.88 14.96 12.91
CA ALA A 59 -7.79 14.45 14.26
C ALA A 59 -7.36 12.97 14.31
N ALA A 60 -7.88 12.13 13.41
CA ALA A 60 -7.49 10.74 13.30
C ALA A 60 -6.00 10.60 12.94
N PHE A 61 -5.53 11.38 11.96
CA PHE A 61 -4.11 11.51 11.63
C PHE A 61 -3.29 11.91 12.86
N GLY A 62 -3.70 12.98 13.54
CA GLY A 62 -2.99 13.49 14.72
C GLY A 62 -2.88 12.48 15.86
N LEU A 63 -3.93 11.70 16.11
CA LEU A 63 -3.92 10.64 17.13
C LEU A 63 -3.06 9.44 16.71
N GLY A 64 -3.04 9.10 15.42
CA GLY A 64 -2.14 8.09 14.86
C GLY A 64 -0.67 8.43 15.09
N GLU A 65 -0.29 9.67 14.82
CA GLU A 65 1.06 10.21 15.01
C GLU A 65 1.44 10.36 16.50
N LEU A 66 0.50 10.80 17.34
CA LEU A 66 0.73 10.85 18.80
C LEU A 66 0.94 9.45 19.38
N GLY A 67 0.23 8.47 18.83
CA GLY A 67 0.33 7.06 19.18
C GLY A 67 -0.06 6.74 20.62
N GLY A 68 0.34 5.54 21.06
CA GLY A 68 0.07 5.04 22.40
C GLY A 68 -1.33 4.44 22.59
N VAL A 69 -1.50 3.74 23.73
CA VAL A 69 -2.71 2.97 24.04
C VAL A 69 -3.97 3.83 24.10
N ALA A 70 -3.87 5.05 24.65
CA ALA A 70 -5.01 5.96 24.76
C ALA A 70 -5.54 6.38 23.39
N SER A 71 -4.65 6.77 22.48
CA SER A 71 -5.01 7.15 21.11
C SER A 71 -5.60 5.97 20.35
N ALA A 72 -5.02 4.77 20.46
CA ALA A 72 -5.56 3.57 19.85
C ALA A 72 -7.00 3.25 20.32
N ARG A 73 -7.26 3.29 21.64
CA ARG A 73 -8.61 3.08 22.18
C ARG A 73 -9.60 4.12 21.69
N ARG A 74 -9.21 5.39 21.66
CA ARG A 74 -10.08 6.47 21.22
C ARG A 74 -10.42 6.37 19.74
N LEU A 75 -9.43 6.07 18.90
CA LEU A 75 -9.59 5.83 17.47
C LEU A 75 -10.53 4.65 17.21
N GLU A 76 -10.35 3.54 17.92
CA GLU A 76 -11.23 2.39 17.82
C GLU A 76 -12.69 2.72 18.19
N GLN A 77 -12.91 3.48 19.26
CA GLN A 77 -14.25 3.95 19.63
C GLN A 77 -14.84 4.84 18.54
N GLN A 78 -14.05 5.75 17.97
CA GLN A 78 -14.51 6.61 16.89
C GLN A 78 -14.85 5.81 15.63
N LEU A 79 -14.03 4.80 15.30
CA LEU A 79 -14.24 3.96 14.14
C LEU A 79 -15.64 3.33 14.13
N ALA A 80 -16.07 2.79 15.27
CA ALA A 80 -17.41 2.22 15.42
C ALA A 80 -18.52 3.27 15.27
N ILE A 81 -18.27 4.52 15.69
CA ILE A 81 -19.21 5.62 15.50
C ILE A 81 -19.32 5.97 14.02
N GLU A 82 -18.20 6.19 13.32
CA GLU A 82 -18.23 6.56 11.90
C GLU A 82 -18.82 5.45 11.02
N GLU A 83 -18.51 4.18 11.29
CA GLU A 83 -19.11 3.02 10.61
C GLU A 83 -20.64 2.98 10.75
N SER A 84 -21.17 3.51 11.86
CA SER A 84 -22.63 3.57 12.10
C SER A 84 -23.32 4.78 11.44
N ARG A 85 -22.58 5.79 10.96
CA ARG A 85 -23.16 7.01 10.35
C ARG A 85 -23.75 6.73 8.98
N GLY A 86 -23.12 5.85 8.19
CA GLY A 86 -23.60 5.44 6.87
C GLY A 86 -23.65 6.56 5.81
N ASP A 87 -22.98 7.70 6.05
CA ASP A 87 -22.82 8.79 5.09
C ASP A 87 -21.46 8.70 4.36
N HIS A 88 -21.36 9.34 3.20
CA HIS A 88 -20.11 9.38 2.42
C HIS A 88 -18.97 10.07 3.18
N ASP A 89 -19.30 11.06 3.99
CA ASP A 89 -18.34 11.77 4.85
C ASP A 89 -17.66 10.85 5.87
N GLY A 90 -18.38 9.83 6.36
CA GLY A 90 -17.86 8.82 7.26
C GLY A 90 -16.84 7.89 6.60
N ALA A 91 -16.99 7.55 5.32
CA ALA A 91 -16.12 6.60 4.63
C ALA A 91 -14.64 7.05 4.60
N ALA A 92 -14.40 8.33 4.29
CA ALA A 92 -13.04 8.89 4.28
C ALA A 92 -12.44 8.98 5.71
N VAL A 93 -13.26 9.33 6.72
CA VAL A 93 -12.82 9.35 8.12
C VAL A 93 -12.47 7.93 8.61
N ILE A 94 -13.24 6.93 8.18
CA ILE A 94 -13.03 5.52 8.48
C ILE A 94 -11.69 5.02 7.92
N GLU A 95 -11.36 5.36 6.67
CA GLU A 95 -10.05 5.09 6.05
C GLU A 95 -8.93 5.71 6.90
N ASP A 96 -9.02 6.99 7.23
CA ASP A 96 -7.99 7.67 8.03
C ASP A 96 -7.82 7.11 9.44
N ILE A 97 -8.91 6.73 10.11
CA ILE A 97 -8.84 6.04 11.40
C ILE A 97 -8.19 4.66 11.25
N THR A 98 -8.50 3.93 10.17
CA THR A 98 -7.91 2.62 9.88
C THR A 98 -6.40 2.74 9.65
N GLN A 99 -5.97 3.71 8.83
CA GLN A 99 -4.56 4.02 8.63
C GLN A 99 -3.87 4.47 9.93
N ALA A 100 -4.52 5.33 10.72
CA ALA A 100 -4.00 5.78 12.00
C ALA A 100 -3.75 4.61 12.97
N LEU A 101 -4.71 3.69 13.11
CA LEU A 101 -4.52 2.45 13.89
C LEU A 101 -3.38 1.60 13.32
N GLY A 102 -3.22 1.55 11.99
CA GLY A 102 -2.10 0.92 11.31
C GLY A 102 -0.72 1.48 11.67
N ARG A 103 -0.62 2.80 11.90
CA ARG A 103 0.61 3.49 12.30
C ARG A 103 0.96 3.27 13.78
N ILE A 104 -0.04 3.07 14.64
CA ILE A 104 0.18 2.89 16.09
C ILE A 104 0.73 1.49 16.37
N LYS A 105 1.93 1.42 16.96
CA LYS A 105 2.52 0.16 17.41
C LYS A 105 1.79 -0.38 18.64
N GLY A 106 1.45 -1.66 18.63
CA GLY A 106 1.02 -2.40 19.83
C GLY A 106 -0.25 -3.24 19.64
N GLY A 107 -0.47 -4.16 20.58
CA GLY A 107 -1.57 -5.12 20.49
C GLY A 107 -2.96 -4.51 20.53
N ILE A 108 -3.14 -3.34 21.16
CA ILE A 108 -4.44 -2.65 21.24
C ILE A 108 -4.90 -2.16 19.87
N ALA A 109 -4.02 -1.50 19.12
CA ALA A 109 -4.34 -1.00 17.78
C ALA A 109 -4.65 -2.17 16.83
N ARG A 110 -3.82 -3.23 16.88
CA ARG A 110 -4.06 -4.47 16.15
C ARG A 110 -5.40 -5.11 16.50
N ALA A 111 -5.76 -5.19 17.78
CA ALA A 111 -7.03 -5.74 18.21
C ALA A 111 -8.23 -4.91 17.72
N GLY A 112 -8.08 -3.58 17.64
CA GLY A 112 -9.08 -2.68 17.04
C GLY A 112 -9.29 -2.97 15.55
N LEU A 113 -8.20 -3.16 14.79
CA LEU A 113 -8.26 -3.55 13.38
C LEU A 113 -8.90 -4.94 13.17
N VAL A 114 -8.61 -5.91 14.05
CA VAL A 114 -9.27 -7.22 14.04
C VAL A 114 -10.76 -7.09 14.28
N ARG A 115 -11.20 -6.27 15.25
CA ARG A 115 -12.62 -6.02 15.48
C ARG A 115 -13.31 -5.34 14.30
N ARG A 116 -12.61 -4.46 13.58
CA ARG A 116 -13.09 -3.89 12.31
C ARG A 116 -13.29 -4.98 11.26
N LEU A 117 -12.29 -5.85 11.08
CA LEU A 117 -12.39 -6.98 10.15
C LEU A 117 -13.61 -7.86 10.45
N GLU A 118 -13.83 -8.19 11.72
CA GLU A 118 -15.00 -8.97 12.16
C GLU A 118 -16.35 -8.26 11.96
N ARG A 119 -16.38 -6.92 11.92
CA ARG A 119 -17.58 -6.16 11.56
C ARG A 119 -17.81 -6.15 10.06
N LEU A 120 -16.77 -5.89 9.25
CA LEU A 120 -16.85 -5.98 7.79
C LEU A 120 -17.29 -7.37 7.34
N ALA A 121 -16.74 -8.42 7.94
CA ALA A 121 -17.06 -9.81 7.60
C ALA A 121 -18.52 -10.21 7.91
N ARG A 122 -19.23 -9.46 8.75
CA ARG A 122 -20.66 -9.64 9.05
C ARG A 122 -21.58 -8.78 8.18
N GLY A 123 -21.02 -7.81 7.45
CA GLY A 123 -21.76 -6.86 6.63
C GLY A 123 -21.71 -7.20 5.14
N THR A 124 -21.84 -6.16 4.32
CA THR A 124 -21.67 -6.21 2.85
C THR A 124 -20.57 -5.22 2.45
N PRO A 125 -19.31 -5.51 2.80
CA PRO A 125 -18.24 -4.55 2.64
C PRO A 125 -17.85 -4.40 1.17
N GLU A 126 -17.33 -3.24 0.81
CA GLU A 126 -16.72 -3.05 -0.49
C GLU A 126 -15.36 -3.75 -0.58
N ARG A 127 -14.97 -4.15 -1.80
CA ARG A 127 -13.67 -4.77 -2.06
C ARG A 127 -12.50 -3.86 -1.68
N SER A 128 -12.65 -2.55 -1.89
CA SER A 128 -11.70 -1.50 -1.49
C SER A 128 -11.40 -1.55 0.01
N GLU A 129 -12.45 -1.55 0.84
CA GLU A 129 -12.33 -1.57 2.31
C GLU A 129 -11.59 -2.81 2.82
N VAL A 130 -11.93 -3.99 2.27
CA VAL A 130 -11.26 -5.25 2.64
C VAL A 130 -9.80 -5.27 2.19
N ASN A 131 -9.51 -4.73 1.01
CA ASN A 131 -8.13 -4.64 0.50
C ASN A 131 -7.28 -3.69 1.36
N GLU A 132 -7.81 -2.52 1.68
CA GLU A 132 -7.13 -1.52 2.51
C GLU A 132 -6.86 -2.08 3.92
N LEU A 133 -7.86 -2.70 4.54
CA LEU A 133 -7.68 -3.30 5.86
C LEU A 133 -6.66 -4.45 5.85
N ALA A 134 -6.61 -5.25 4.78
CA ALA A 134 -5.60 -6.31 4.64
C ALA A 134 -4.18 -5.73 4.59
N CYS A 135 -3.98 -4.66 3.83
CA CYS A 135 -2.74 -3.90 3.76
C CYS A 135 -2.33 -3.32 5.13
N VAL A 136 -3.28 -2.76 5.86
CA VAL A 136 -3.04 -2.20 7.21
C VAL A 136 -2.71 -3.29 8.24
N LEU A 137 -3.44 -4.41 8.22
CA LEU A 137 -3.17 -5.56 9.10
C LEU A 137 -1.80 -6.18 8.82
N TRP A 138 -1.32 -6.15 7.58
CA TRP A 138 0.01 -6.62 7.22
C TRP A 138 1.15 -5.80 7.85
N LYS A 139 1.00 -4.47 7.92
CA LYS A 139 1.92 -3.60 8.67
C LYS A 139 1.94 -3.94 10.17
N GLN A 140 0.84 -4.48 10.68
CA GLN A 140 0.65 -4.95 12.05
C GLN A 140 0.75 -6.48 12.18
N ARG A 141 1.38 -7.17 11.21
CA ARG A 141 1.42 -8.63 11.14
C ARG A 141 1.86 -9.26 12.46
N HIS A 142 1.13 -10.30 12.85
CA HIS A 142 1.40 -11.08 14.04
C HIS A 142 0.76 -12.47 13.87
N PRO A 143 1.35 -13.55 14.41
CA PRO A 143 0.77 -14.90 14.31
C PRO A 143 -0.70 -14.97 14.79
N ASP A 144 -1.03 -14.25 15.86
CA ASP A 144 -2.40 -14.17 16.41
C ASP A 144 -3.46 -13.59 15.45
N LEU A 145 -3.06 -12.99 14.32
CA LEU A 145 -4.02 -12.53 13.31
C LEU A 145 -4.66 -13.69 12.54
N LEU A 146 -3.93 -14.81 12.39
CA LEU A 146 -4.31 -15.89 11.48
C LEU A 146 -5.70 -16.50 11.81
N PRO A 147 -6.07 -16.77 13.07
CA PRO A 147 -7.41 -17.28 13.39
C PRO A 147 -8.53 -16.32 13.02
N SER A 148 -8.36 -15.01 13.26
CA SER A 148 -9.37 -14.00 12.91
C SER A 148 -9.49 -13.79 11.41
N VAL A 149 -8.36 -13.83 10.68
CA VAL A 149 -8.35 -13.75 9.21
C VAL A 149 -9.09 -14.94 8.60
N ARG A 150 -8.81 -16.18 9.05
CA ARG A 150 -9.50 -17.39 8.57
C ARG A 150 -11.00 -17.33 8.83
N ARG A 151 -11.41 -17.03 10.07
CA ARG A 151 -12.83 -16.90 10.43
C ARG A 151 -13.53 -15.85 9.58
N SER A 152 -12.85 -14.73 9.29
CA SER A 152 -13.43 -13.66 8.48
C SER A 152 -13.58 -14.08 7.01
N LEU A 153 -12.63 -14.84 6.45
CA LEU A 153 -12.78 -15.42 5.11
C LEU A 153 -13.97 -16.38 5.01
N GLU A 154 -14.23 -17.18 6.04
CA GLU A 154 -15.36 -18.12 6.08
C GLU A 154 -16.73 -17.41 6.10
N THR A 155 -16.82 -16.21 6.65
CA THR A 155 -18.10 -15.48 6.81
C THR A 155 -18.31 -14.37 5.79
N LEU A 156 -17.24 -13.89 5.15
CA LEU A 156 -17.29 -12.75 4.24
C LEU A 156 -18.06 -13.12 2.96
N SER A 157 -19.05 -12.31 2.61
CA SER A 157 -19.89 -12.49 1.42
C SER A 157 -19.25 -11.97 0.11
N LEU A 158 -18.00 -11.51 0.16
CA LEU A 158 -17.33 -10.84 -0.94
C LEU A 158 -16.75 -11.86 -1.94
N PRO A 159 -16.91 -11.67 -3.27
CA PRO A 159 -16.35 -12.60 -4.25
C PRO A 159 -14.82 -12.71 -4.18
N GLU A 160 -14.33 -13.94 -4.07
CA GLU A 160 -12.90 -14.26 -4.07
C GLU A 160 -12.26 -14.05 -5.45
N PRO A 161 -10.96 -13.72 -5.54
CA PRO A 161 -10.05 -13.38 -4.45
C PRO A 161 -9.96 -11.85 -4.21
N HIS A 162 -9.63 -11.47 -2.99
CA HIS A 162 -9.43 -10.09 -2.52
C HIS A 162 -8.27 -10.00 -1.52
N GLY A 163 -7.94 -8.81 -1.02
CA GLY A 163 -6.73 -8.55 -0.22
C GLY A 163 -6.59 -9.45 1.00
N LEU A 164 -7.70 -9.83 1.65
CA LEU A 164 -7.69 -10.76 2.78
C LEU A 164 -7.13 -12.16 2.43
N HIS A 165 -7.34 -12.64 1.20
CA HIS A 165 -6.72 -13.87 0.70
C HIS A 165 -5.21 -13.72 0.57
N GLY A 166 -4.76 -12.56 0.07
CA GLY A 166 -3.34 -12.20 0.03
C GLY A 166 -2.72 -12.18 1.42
N LEU A 167 -3.36 -11.50 2.38
CA LEU A 167 -2.93 -11.46 3.78
C LEU A 167 -2.86 -12.86 4.40
N TRP A 168 -3.90 -13.67 4.20
CA TRP A 168 -3.94 -15.04 4.74
C TRP A 168 -2.75 -15.87 4.25
N VAL A 169 -2.50 -15.90 2.94
CA VAL A 169 -1.37 -16.64 2.36
C VAL A 169 -0.03 -16.18 2.91
N LEU A 170 0.17 -14.86 3.07
CA LEU A 170 1.41 -14.28 3.59
C LEU A 170 1.63 -14.57 5.09
N LEU A 171 0.55 -14.69 5.88
CA LEU A 171 0.64 -15.02 7.30
C LEU A 171 0.79 -16.52 7.55
N GLU A 172 0.17 -17.35 6.70
CA GLU A 172 0.10 -18.79 6.89
C GLU A 172 1.36 -19.51 6.43
N LYS A 173 1.89 -19.13 5.25
CA LYS A 173 2.96 -19.88 4.61
C LYS A 173 4.33 -19.47 5.13
N SER A 174 5.18 -20.46 5.38
CA SER A 174 6.61 -20.21 5.55
C SER A 174 7.22 -19.64 4.25
N PRO A 175 8.41 -18.99 4.30
CA PRO A 175 9.04 -18.46 3.09
C PRO A 175 9.24 -19.51 1.99
N VAL A 176 9.56 -20.76 2.36
CA VAL A 176 9.75 -21.87 1.40
C VAL A 176 8.44 -22.26 0.74
N GLU A 177 7.37 -22.43 1.53
CA GLU A 177 6.03 -22.76 1.01
C GLU A 177 5.46 -21.62 0.15
N LEU A 178 5.68 -20.37 0.54
CA LEU A 178 5.24 -19.20 -0.23
C LEU A 178 5.96 -19.12 -1.58
N ALA A 179 7.27 -19.42 -1.61
CA ALA A 179 8.03 -19.47 -2.85
C ALA A 179 7.58 -20.61 -3.77
N ALA A 180 7.20 -21.77 -3.22
CA ALA A 180 6.60 -22.86 -4.00
C ALA A 180 5.23 -22.45 -4.54
N TRP A 181 4.36 -21.88 -3.69
CA TRP A 181 3.04 -21.38 -4.05
C TRP A 181 3.09 -20.31 -5.16
N ALA A 182 4.06 -19.40 -5.12
CA ALA A 182 4.23 -18.38 -6.15
C ALA A 182 4.60 -18.98 -7.52
N ARG A 183 5.40 -20.06 -7.54
CA ARG A 183 5.80 -20.76 -8.78
C ARG A 183 4.75 -21.70 -9.33
N ASP A 184 3.82 -22.14 -8.51
CA ASP A 184 2.79 -23.10 -8.89
C ASP A 184 1.90 -22.52 -10.03
N PRO A 185 1.86 -23.14 -11.22
CA PRO A 185 1.04 -22.66 -12.33
C PRO A 185 -0.47 -22.89 -12.11
N THR A 186 -0.86 -23.76 -11.16
CA THR A 186 -2.27 -24.02 -10.84
C THR A 186 -2.89 -22.90 -10.00
N VAL A 187 -2.06 -22.11 -9.30
CA VAL A 187 -2.51 -20.94 -8.55
C VAL A 187 -2.76 -19.79 -9.52
N SER A 188 -3.98 -19.27 -9.54
CA SER A 188 -4.36 -18.20 -10.47
C SER A 188 -3.58 -16.90 -10.23
N LEU A 189 -3.34 -16.14 -11.30
CA LEU A 189 -2.66 -14.84 -11.21
C LEU A 189 -3.36 -13.89 -10.24
N CYS A 190 -4.71 -13.88 -10.22
CA CYS A 190 -5.46 -12.99 -9.34
C CYS A 190 -5.08 -13.20 -7.86
N HIS A 191 -4.92 -14.45 -7.40
CA HIS A 191 -4.46 -14.73 -6.03
C HIS A 191 -3.04 -14.19 -5.78
N LYS A 192 -2.13 -14.41 -6.72
CA LYS A 192 -0.75 -13.90 -6.64
C LYS A 192 -0.72 -12.37 -6.62
N THR A 193 -1.55 -11.72 -7.42
CA THR A 193 -1.74 -10.26 -7.44
C THR A 193 -2.22 -9.74 -6.08
N ARG A 194 -3.18 -10.41 -5.43
CA ARG A 194 -3.63 -10.01 -4.08
C ARG A 194 -2.52 -10.15 -3.03
N ALA A 195 -1.71 -11.20 -3.09
CA ALA A 195 -0.56 -11.36 -2.20
C ALA A 195 0.50 -10.26 -2.44
N LEU A 196 0.81 -9.95 -3.70
CA LEU A 196 1.74 -8.86 -4.05
C LEU A 196 1.24 -7.49 -3.58
N ALA A 197 -0.05 -7.19 -3.75
CA ALA A 197 -0.64 -5.93 -3.30
C ALA A 197 -0.46 -5.71 -1.79
N VAL A 198 -0.69 -6.75 -0.98
CA VAL A 198 -0.50 -6.70 0.48
C VAL A 198 0.99 -6.62 0.83
N LEU A 199 1.82 -7.46 0.20
CA LEU A 199 3.27 -7.50 0.45
C LEU A 199 3.97 -6.17 0.08
N ALA A 200 3.44 -5.42 -0.89
CA ALA A 200 3.98 -4.13 -1.30
C ALA A 200 4.02 -3.10 -0.15
N GLU A 201 3.12 -3.21 0.83
CA GLU A 201 3.08 -2.29 1.96
C GLU A 201 4.29 -2.36 2.87
N ASP A 202 4.84 -3.56 3.07
CA ASP A 202 6.05 -3.82 3.84
C ASP A 202 6.63 -5.18 3.45
N VAL A 203 7.91 -5.26 3.09
CA VAL A 203 8.55 -6.55 2.73
C VAL A 203 9.52 -6.94 3.84
N PRO A 204 9.18 -7.88 4.73
CA PRO A 204 10.11 -8.37 5.75
C PRO A 204 11.38 -8.96 5.11
N ASP A 205 12.54 -8.80 5.75
CA ASP A 205 13.81 -9.35 5.23
C ASP A 205 13.73 -10.87 4.99
N THR A 206 12.96 -11.58 5.81
CA THR A 206 12.71 -13.02 5.66
C THR A 206 11.96 -13.39 4.37
N LEU A 207 11.23 -12.45 3.75
CA LEU A 207 10.47 -12.65 2.53
C LEU A 207 11.15 -12.10 1.27
N VAL A 208 12.26 -11.34 1.41
CA VAL A 208 13.04 -10.88 0.25
C VAL A 208 13.48 -12.04 -0.66
N PRO A 209 13.97 -13.20 -0.14
CA PRO A 209 14.35 -14.33 -0.98
C PRO A 209 13.18 -15.00 -1.72
N VAL A 210 11.93 -14.68 -1.36
CA VAL A 210 10.72 -15.22 -2.01
C VAL A 210 10.39 -14.46 -3.30
N LEU A 211 10.76 -13.18 -3.41
CA LEU A 211 10.39 -12.33 -4.55
C LEU A 211 10.81 -12.87 -5.93
N PRO A 212 12.00 -13.49 -6.11
CA PRO A 212 12.34 -14.17 -7.36
C PRO A 212 11.29 -15.20 -7.83
N ALA A 213 10.57 -15.86 -6.91
CA ALA A 213 9.50 -16.78 -7.26
C ALA A 213 8.31 -16.08 -7.93
N PHE A 214 7.93 -14.90 -7.44
CA PHE A 214 6.89 -14.07 -8.05
C PHE A 214 7.33 -13.50 -9.40
N ILE A 215 8.62 -13.15 -9.54
CA ILE A 215 9.20 -12.70 -10.81
C ILE A 215 9.12 -13.83 -11.84
N SER A 216 9.52 -15.05 -11.48
CA SER A 216 9.43 -16.20 -12.38
C SER A 216 7.99 -16.57 -12.76
N ALA A 217 7.01 -16.31 -11.89
CA ALA A 217 5.59 -16.49 -12.23
C ALA A 217 5.12 -15.58 -13.39
N ALA A 218 5.86 -14.51 -13.68
CA ALA A 218 5.59 -13.61 -14.81
C ALA A 218 6.17 -14.14 -16.15
N GLU A 219 7.15 -15.04 -16.12
CA GLU A 219 7.85 -15.53 -17.31
C GLU A 219 6.96 -16.19 -18.38
N PRO A 220 5.94 -17.01 -18.04
CA PRO A 220 5.06 -17.60 -19.06
C PRO A 220 4.07 -16.60 -19.68
N LEU A 221 3.95 -15.39 -19.13
CA LEU A 221 3.01 -14.38 -19.64
C LEU A 221 3.57 -13.74 -20.92
N SER A 222 2.95 -14.09 -22.05
CA SER A 222 3.30 -13.54 -23.36
C SER A 222 2.74 -12.14 -23.56
N GLU A 223 3.30 -11.38 -24.51
CA GLU A 223 2.80 -10.06 -24.89
C GLU A 223 1.35 -10.11 -25.37
N GLN A 224 1.00 -11.16 -26.13
CA GLN A 224 -0.37 -11.37 -26.60
C GLN A 224 -1.35 -11.60 -25.46
N LEU A 225 -0.94 -12.33 -24.41
CA LEU A 225 -1.78 -12.53 -23.22
C LEU A 225 -1.96 -11.21 -22.46
N LEU A 226 -0.91 -10.39 -22.35
CA LEU A 226 -1.01 -9.08 -21.70
C LEU A 226 -1.97 -8.12 -22.40
N MET A 227 -2.06 -8.19 -23.73
CA MET A 227 -3.00 -7.38 -24.51
C MET A 227 -4.46 -7.83 -24.32
N GLN A 228 -4.70 -9.07 -23.90
CA GLN A 228 -6.03 -9.69 -23.84
C GLN A 228 -6.55 -9.86 -22.40
N ASP A 229 -5.65 -9.98 -21.42
CA ASP A 229 -5.96 -10.29 -20.03
C ASP A 229 -5.56 -9.13 -19.09
N ARG A 230 -6.58 -8.46 -18.54
CA ARG A 230 -6.38 -7.38 -17.56
C ARG A 230 -5.71 -7.86 -16.27
N GLU A 231 -5.92 -9.12 -15.86
CA GLU A 231 -5.30 -9.64 -14.63
C GLU A 231 -3.79 -9.82 -14.80
N ALA A 232 -3.33 -10.18 -16.00
CA ALA A 232 -1.91 -10.21 -16.30
C ALA A 232 -1.28 -8.82 -16.18
N LEU A 233 -1.95 -7.77 -16.68
CA LEU A 233 -1.50 -6.39 -16.51
C LEU A 233 -1.46 -5.96 -15.04
N TYR A 234 -2.51 -6.27 -14.26
CA TYR A 234 -2.55 -5.97 -12.83
C TYR A 234 -1.48 -6.71 -12.04
N PHE A 235 -1.16 -7.95 -12.40
CA PHE A 235 -0.09 -8.70 -11.76
C PHE A 235 1.26 -7.98 -11.89
N TYR A 236 1.61 -7.58 -13.11
CA TYR A 236 2.85 -6.84 -13.36
C TYR A 236 2.87 -5.46 -12.70
N ASP A 237 1.76 -4.70 -12.74
CA ASP A 237 1.67 -3.39 -12.06
C ASP A 237 1.93 -3.56 -10.55
N ASN A 238 1.34 -4.57 -9.90
CA ASN A 238 1.59 -4.83 -8.49
C ASN A 238 3.02 -5.30 -8.21
N LEU A 239 3.60 -6.12 -9.09
CA LEU A 239 5.00 -6.54 -8.99
C LEU A 239 5.94 -5.33 -9.09
N PHE A 240 5.78 -4.47 -10.11
CA PHE A 240 6.63 -3.30 -10.30
C PHE A 240 6.41 -2.26 -9.21
N ARG A 241 5.18 -2.04 -8.77
CA ARG A 241 4.87 -1.18 -7.62
C ARG A 241 5.60 -1.62 -6.36
N LEU A 242 5.57 -2.92 -6.04
CA LEU A 242 6.31 -3.48 -4.90
C LEU A 242 7.82 -3.22 -5.05
N LEU A 243 8.38 -3.53 -6.21
CA LEU A 243 9.83 -3.43 -6.45
C LEU A 243 10.33 -1.98 -6.40
N LEU A 244 9.60 -1.06 -7.04
CA LEU A 244 9.97 0.35 -7.09
C LEU A 244 9.82 1.02 -5.73
N ARG A 245 8.79 0.66 -4.95
CA ARG A 245 8.58 1.17 -3.58
C ARG A 245 9.73 0.83 -2.65
N HIS A 246 10.36 -0.34 -2.83
CA HIS A 246 11.46 -0.82 -1.98
C HIS A 246 12.79 -0.93 -2.75
N ARG A 247 12.97 -0.12 -3.81
CA ARG A 247 14.03 -0.28 -4.83
C ARG A 247 15.45 -0.31 -4.26
N GLU A 248 15.72 0.51 -3.26
CA GLU A 248 17.06 0.66 -2.66
C GLU A 248 17.55 -0.64 -2.00
N ARG A 249 16.62 -1.43 -1.47
CA ARG A 249 16.93 -2.69 -0.79
C ARG A 249 16.79 -3.89 -1.73
N LEU A 250 15.72 -3.95 -2.53
CA LEU A 250 15.37 -5.17 -3.25
C LEU A 250 16.29 -5.47 -4.43
N PHE A 251 16.58 -4.49 -5.29
CA PHE A 251 17.37 -4.76 -6.50
C PHE A 251 18.81 -5.18 -6.21
N VAL A 252 19.40 -4.69 -5.11
CA VAL A 252 20.75 -5.07 -4.67
C VAL A 252 20.80 -6.54 -4.28
N SER A 253 19.74 -7.06 -3.66
CA SER A 253 19.67 -8.43 -3.14
C SER A 253 19.38 -9.51 -4.18
N PHE A 254 18.93 -9.14 -5.39
CA PHE A 254 18.45 -10.11 -6.37
C PHE A 254 19.57 -10.80 -7.14
N PRO A 255 19.43 -12.13 -7.39
CA PRO A 255 20.34 -12.85 -8.27
C PRO A 255 20.21 -12.36 -9.71
N GLN A 256 21.27 -12.56 -10.50
CA GLN A 256 21.32 -12.12 -11.90
C GLN A 256 20.17 -12.68 -12.73
N THR A 257 19.78 -13.94 -12.49
CA THR A 257 18.64 -14.58 -13.18
C THR A 257 17.33 -13.82 -12.94
N ALA A 258 17.05 -13.41 -11.71
CA ALA A 258 15.86 -12.62 -11.38
C ALA A 258 15.90 -11.23 -12.03
N ARG A 259 17.07 -10.59 -12.11
CA ARG A 259 17.24 -9.30 -12.82
C ARG A 259 16.97 -9.44 -14.32
N GLU A 260 17.41 -10.53 -14.94
CA GLU A 260 17.16 -10.82 -16.35
C GLU A 260 15.67 -11.10 -16.64
N SER A 261 15.00 -11.83 -15.74
CA SER A 261 13.55 -12.03 -15.81
C SER A 261 12.80 -10.70 -15.64
N LEU A 262 13.24 -9.81 -14.75
CA LEU A 262 12.67 -8.47 -14.59
C LEU A 262 12.86 -7.58 -15.81
N ARG A 263 14.06 -7.60 -16.41
CA ARG A 263 14.33 -6.89 -17.67
C ARG A 263 13.38 -7.36 -18.77
N THR A 264 13.21 -8.67 -18.91
CA THR A 264 12.31 -9.27 -19.90
C THR A 264 10.86 -8.88 -19.65
N ALA A 265 10.41 -8.99 -18.40
CA ALA A 265 9.09 -8.57 -17.93
C ALA A 265 8.79 -7.10 -18.26
N ALA A 266 9.72 -6.19 -17.95
CA ALA A 266 9.57 -4.76 -18.20
C ALA A 266 9.44 -4.46 -19.70
N ARG A 267 10.28 -5.08 -20.54
CA ARG A 267 10.19 -4.92 -22.00
C ARG A 267 8.84 -5.38 -22.54
N ARG A 268 8.36 -6.57 -22.12
CA ARG A 268 7.04 -7.08 -22.53
C ARG A 268 5.91 -6.15 -22.12
N MET A 269 5.96 -5.62 -20.91
CA MET A 269 4.95 -4.67 -20.42
C MET A 269 4.94 -3.38 -21.27
N ILE A 270 6.12 -2.83 -21.60
CA ILE A 270 6.23 -1.64 -22.46
C ILE A 270 5.62 -1.91 -23.83
N THR A 271 5.98 -3.02 -24.48
CA THR A 271 5.42 -3.40 -25.78
C THR A 271 3.91 -3.58 -25.72
N ALA A 272 3.40 -4.31 -24.71
CA ALA A 272 1.98 -4.63 -24.59
C ALA A 272 1.09 -3.42 -24.29
N THR A 273 1.66 -2.36 -23.70
CA THR A 273 0.91 -1.14 -23.31
C THR A 273 1.17 0.05 -24.23
N PHE A 274 2.05 -0.08 -25.23
CA PHE A 274 2.30 0.94 -26.25
C PHE A 274 1.03 1.21 -27.08
N PRO A 275 0.68 2.48 -27.41
CA PRO A 275 1.50 3.70 -27.30
C PRO A 275 1.47 4.42 -25.95
N ASN A 276 0.57 4.04 -25.03
CA ASN A 276 0.49 4.70 -23.72
C ASN A 276 1.72 4.37 -22.85
N ALA A 277 2.22 3.14 -22.98
CA ALA A 277 3.40 2.55 -22.34
C ALA A 277 3.41 2.65 -20.79
N SER A 278 4.00 1.69 -20.08
CA SER A 278 4.06 1.73 -18.61
C SER A 278 5.29 2.49 -18.09
N PRO A 279 5.13 3.63 -17.38
CA PRO A 279 6.26 4.34 -16.77
C PRO A 279 6.96 3.51 -15.70
N GLN A 280 6.20 2.70 -14.96
CA GLN A 280 6.77 1.80 -13.96
C GLN A 280 7.69 0.77 -14.60
N ALA A 281 7.29 0.21 -15.75
CA ALA A 281 8.13 -0.73 -16.49
C ALA A 281 9.42 -0.05 -16.98
N ALA A 282 9.34 1.22 -17.44
CA ALA A 282 10.53 2.00 -17.78
C ALA A 282 11.45 2.23 -16.56
N SER A 283 10.91 2.58 -15.39
CA SER A 283 11.70 2.70 -14.15
C SER A 283 12.32 1.37 -13.70
N VAL A 284 11.65 0.24 -13.94
CA VAL A 284 12.25 -1.08 -13.66
C VAL A 284 13.39 -1.37 -14.63
N LEU A 285 13.21 -1.03 -15.91
CA LEU A 285 14.24 -1.23 -16.93
C LEU A 285 15.45 -0.31 -16.73
N GLU A 286 15.27 0.89 -16.17
CA GLU A 286 16.37 1.74 -15.72
C GLU A 286 17.31 1.02 -14.74
N ILE A 287 16.76 0.21 -13.83
CA ILE A 287 17.52 -0.45 -12.76
C ILE A 287 18.03 -1.84 -13.17
N ALA A 288 17.21 -2.63 -13.85
CA ALA A 288 17.51 -4.01 -14.22
C ALA A 288 18.01 -4.18 -15.66
N GLY A 289 17.95 -3.12 -16.47
CA GLY A 289 18.31 -3.13 -17.88
C GLY A 289 19.81 -3.11 -18.15
N ARG A 290 20.13 -3.12 -19.43
CA ARG A 290 21.48 -3.03 -20.00
C ARG A 290 21.58 -1.81 -20.92
N PRO A 291 22.78 -1.35 -21.29
CA PRO A 291 22.92 -0.19 -22.17
C PRO A 291 22.16 -0.31 -23.50
N GLU A 292 22.02 -1.51 -24.05
CA GLU A 292 21.24 -1.77 -25.27
C GLU A 292 19.73 -1.50 -25.12
N ASP A 293 19.19 -1.46 -23.89
CA ASP A 293 17.78 -1.15 -23.64
C ASP A 293 17.45 0.34 -23.79
N ALA A 294 18.47 1.22 -23.82
CA ALA A 294 18.25 2.65 -24.00
C ALA A 294 17.54 2.96 -25.33
N ALA A 295 17.97 2.32 -26.43
CA ALA A 295 17.34 2.49 -27.74
C ALA A 295 15.90 1.92 -27.75
N PHE A 296 15.65 0.85 -27.01
CA PHE A 296 14.32 0.28 -26.86
C PHE A 296 13.37 1.26 -26.15
N LEU A 297 13.82 1.90 -25.06
CA LEU A 297 13.01 2.89 -24.32
C LEU A 297 12.65 4.11 -25.18
N GLU A 298 13.60 4.62 -25.96
CA GLU A 298 13.34 5.76 -26.84
C GLU A 298 12.34 5.44 -27.95
N ALA A 299 12.45 4.25 -28.55
CA ALA A 299 11.52 3.81 -29.59
C ALA A 299 10.10 3.58 -29.07
N HIS A 300 9.92 3.37 -27.76
CA HIS A 300 8.63 3.13 -27.11
C HIS A 300 8.23 4.25 -26.14
N ALA A 301 8.85 5.43 -26.26
CA ALA A 301 8.47 6.57 -25.44
C ALA A 301 7.05 7.04 -25.82
N PRO A 302 6.15 7.21 -24.83
CA PRO A 302 4.78 7.66 -25.11
C PRO A 302 4.76 9.11 -25.61
N GLU A 303 3.71 9.49 -26.34
CA GLU A 303 3.57 10.86 -26.88
C GLU A 303 3.40 11.91 -25.77
N TYR A 304 2.81 11.52 -24.64
CA TYR A 304 2.53 12.45 -23.55
C TYR A 304 3.83 12.87 -22.83
N PRO A 305 4.23 14.16 -22.85
CA PRO A 305 5.57 14.59 -22.47
C PRO A 305 6.01 14.20 -21.06
N VAL A 306 5.08 14.21 -20.10
CA VAL A 306 5.37 13.88 -18.70
C VAL A 306 5.79 12.40 -18.56
N LEU A 307 5.10 11.50 -19.27
CA LEU A 307 5.43 10.08 -19.24
C LEU A 307 6.67 9.80 -20.11
N ALA A 308 6.77 10.48 -21.26
CA ALA A 308 7.94 10.40 -22.13
C ALA A 308 9.23 10.71 -21.37
N LYS A 309 9.20 11.73 -20.50
CA LYS A 309 10.36 12.11 -19.68
C LYS A 309 10.93 10.92 -18.88
N VAL A 310 10.07 10.06 -18.30
CA VAL A 310 10.52 8.88 -17.55
C VAL A 310 11.32 7.92 -18.44
N PHE A 311 10.89 7.72 -19.67
CA PHE A 311 11.59 6.86 -20.64
C PHE A 311 12.93 7.44 -21.06
N HIS A 312 12.99 8.75 -21.35
CA HIS A 312 14.23 9.42 -21.72
C HIS A 312 15.24 9.48 -20.56
N ASP A 313 14.77 9.76 -19.34
CA ASP A 313 15.61 9.77 -18.14
C ASP A 313 16.21 8.37 -17.90
N ALA A 314 15.39 7.31 -18.00
CA ALA A 314 15.84 5.93 -17.88
C ALA A 314 16.86 5.53 -18.99
N ALA A 315 16.59 5.90 -20.24
CA ALA A 315 17.50 5.64 -21.36
C ALA A 315 18.87 6.32 -21.18
N ARG A 316 18.88 7.56 -20.66
CA ARG A 316 20.11 8.28 -20.34
C ARG A 316 20.91 7.59 -19.22
N VAL A 317 20.25 7.13 -18.16
CA VAL A 317 20.92 6.38 -17.08
C VAL A 317 21.59 5.13 -17.64
N LEU A 318 20.89 4.36 -18.48
CA LEU A 318 21.43 3.12 -19.06
C LEU A 318 22.63 3.34 -19.99
N ARG A 319 22.67 4.47 -20.72
CA ARG A 319 23.84 4.83 -21.55
C ARG A 319 25.09 5.14 -20.72
N ASN A 320 24.88 5.76 -19.56
CA ASN A 320 25.93 6.19 -18.63
C ASN A 320 26.45 5.06 -17.72
N LEU A 321 26.00 3.81 -17.90
CA LEU A 321 26.56 2.63 -17.22
C LEU A 321 27.94 2.22 -17.77
N HIS A 322 28.50 2.98 -18.72
CA HIS A 322 29.85 2.84 -19.27
C HIS A 322 30.81 3.85 -18.65
#